data_AF-A0A352KMJ2-F1
#
_entry.id   AF-A0A352KMJ2-F1
#
_cell.length_a   1.000
_cell.length_b   1.000
_cell.length_c   1.000
_cell.angle_alpha   90.00
_cell.angle_beta   90.00
_cell.angle_gamma   90.00
#
_symmetry.space_group_name_H-M   'P 1'
#
loop_
_entity.id
_entity.type
_entity.pdbx_description
1 polymer ?
#
loop_
_entity_poly.entity_id
_entity_poly.type
_entity_poly.pdbx_seq_one_letter_code
_entity_poly.pdbx_strand_id
1 'polypeptide(L)'
;MSKSTQTQDATGDPLSLVQKSLYEKRQKIYPRETNGIFSSVRRAIACLIIAGFIGLPWLQWQGQQAFLIDLPGRKFTILWWTFWPQDFIYAAVLAILAVLALFFFTALAGRLWCGYSCPQTVWTEAFIWVERLIEGSRTQQIKLDKSANNLNKVAKKISKHLV
;
A
#
# COMPACT_ATOMS: atom_id res chain seq x y z
N MET A 1 39.09 -3.77 41.23
CA MET A 1 38.43 -4.80 42.05
C MET A 1 37.30 -4.12 42.83
N SER A 2 36.13 -3.95 42.19
CA SER A 2 34.92 -3.42 42.81
C SER A 2 33.75 -4.29 42.37
N LYS A 3 32.94 -4.68 43.34
CA LYS A 3 31.89 -5.69 43.26
C LYS A 3 30.61 -5.14 42.62
N SER A 4 29.72 -6.07 42.32
CA SER A 4 28.26 -5.94 42.17
C SER A 4 27.70 -5.52 40.80
N THR A 5 27.39 -6.53 40.00
CA THR A 5 26.05 -6.62 39.38
C THR A 5 25.68 -8.10 39.36
N GLN A 6 25.23 -8.60 40.50
CA GLN A 6 24.33 -9.74 40.54
C GLN A 6 22.94 -9.17 40.28
N THR A 7 22.31 -9.61 39.19
CA THR A 7 20.84 -9.64 39.10
C THR A 7 20.46 -11.02 38.56
N GLN A 8 20.27 -11.94 39.50
CA GLN A 8 19.51 -13.16 39.31
C GLN A 8 18.02 -12.77 39.33
N ASP A 9 17.41 -12.60 38.16
CA ASP A 9 15.94 -12.50 38.05
C ASP A 9 15.37 -13.89 37.73
N ALA A 10 15.41 -14.75 38.74
CA ALA A 10 14.68 -16.02 38.77
C ALA A 10 13.30 -15.79 39.41
N THR A 11 12.44 -15.02 38.76
CA THR A 11 10.97 -15.06 38.91
C THR A 11 10.41 -14.45 37.62
N GLY A 12 9.76 -15.26 36.79
CA GLY A 12 9.17 -14.80 35.53
C GLY A 12 8.02 -13.85 35.80
N ASP A 13 8.33 -12.57 35.99
CA ASP A 13 7.35 -11.49 36.07
C ASP A 13 6.63 -11.40 34.72
N PRO A 14 5.31 -11.61 34.66
CA PRO A 14 4.54 -11.51 33.41
C PRO A 14 4.71 -10.15 32.73
N LEU A 15 4.99 -9.06 33.48
CA LEU A 15 5.28 -7.75 32.90
C LEU A 15 6.58 -7.74 32.10
N SER A 16 7.62 -8.45 32.54
CA SER A 16 8.91 -8.53 31.84
C SER A 16 8.82 -9.29 30.52
N LEU A 17 8.00 -10.36 30.47
CA LEU A 17 7.73 -11.13 29.25
C LEU A 17 6.86 -10.35 28.27
N VAL A 18 5.85 -9.62 28.78
CA VAL A 18 5.06 -8.69 27.98
C VAL A 18 5.95 -7.60 27.40
N GLN A 19 6.82 -6.98 28.21
CA GLN A 19 7.75 -5.96 27.76
C GLN A 19 8.70 -6.52 26.69
N LYS A 20 9.26 -7.72 26.87
CA LYS A 20 10.08 -8.39 25.86
C LYS A 20 9.31 -8.68 24.57
N SER A 21 8.03 -9.07 24.66
CA SER A 21 7.17 -9.30 23.49
C SER A 21 6.83 -8.01 22.73
N LEU A 22 6.69 -6.88 23.44
CA LEU A 22 6.44 -5.57 22.84
C LEU A 22 7.67 -5.01 22.11
N TYR A 23 8.88 -5.36 22.58
CA TYR A 23 10.16 -4.95 21.98
C TYR A 23 10.79 -6.00 21.05
N GLU A 24 10.10 -7.12 20.79
CA GLU A 24 10.55 -8.14 19.84
C GLU A 24 10.65 -7.53 18.44
N LYS A 25 11.82 -7.67 17.81
CA LYS A 25 12.05 -7.15 16.46
C LYS A 25 11.10 -7.84 15.47
N ARG A 26 10.24 -7.06 14.82
CA ARG A 26 9.29 -7.55 13.81
C ARG A 26 10.01 -8.47 12.81
N GLN A 27 9.61 -9.74 12.77
CA GLN A 27 10.12 -10.66 11.76
C GLN A 27 9.62 -10.26 10.38
N LYS A 28 10.53 -10.19 9.40
CA LYS A 28 10.18 -9.85 8.02
C LYS A 28 9.32 -10.97 7.44
N ILE A 29 8.12 -10.62 6.98
CA ILE A 29 7.19 -11.53 6.32
C ILE A 29 7.51 -11.54 4.83
N TYR A 30 7.66 -12.74 4.24
CA TYR A 30 7.88 -12.92 2.81
C TYR A 30 6.62 -13.53 2.17
N PRO A 31 5.80 -12.71 1.49
CA PRO A 31 4.55 -13.17 0.87
C PRO A 31 4.83 -14.23 -0.21
N ARG A 32 4.16 -15.38 -0.11
CA ARG A 32 4.24 -16.44 -1.12
C ARG A 32 3.54 -16.00 -2.41
N GLU A 33 4.05 -16.44 -3.55
CA GLU A 33 3.36 -16.25 -4.83
C GLU A 33 2.12 -17.15 -4.89
N THR A 34 0.99 -16.56 -5.23
CA THR A 34 -0.25 -17.29 -5.51
C THR A 34 -0.46 -17.28 -7.01
N ASN A 35 -0.53 -18.46 -7.63
CA ASN A 35 -0.82 -18.61 -9.05
C ASN A 35 -2.27 -19.07 -9.21
N GLY A 36 -3.04 -18.41 -10.09
CA GLY A 36 -4.44 -18.76 -10.36
C GLY A 36 -5.22 -17.61 -11.00
N ILE A 37 -6.41 -17.90 -11.52
CA ILE A 37 -7.24 -16.95 -12.27
C ILE A 37 -7.54 -15.70 -11.43
N PHE A 38 -7.98 -15.88 -10.19
CA PHE A 38 -8.27 -14.77 -9.27
C PHE A 38 -7.05 -13.90 -8.95
N SER A 39 -5.85 -14.49 -8.91
CA SER A 39 -4.60 -13.74 -8.70
C SER A 39 -4.22 -12.90 -9.93
N SER A 40 -4.43 -13.44 -11.13
CA SER A 40 -4.17 -12.75 -12.40
C SER A 40 -5.15 -11.60 -12.59
N VAL A 41 -6.45 -11.80 -12.30
CA VAL A 41 -7.47 -10.75 -12.35
C VAL A 41 -7.14 -9.63 -11.37
N ARG A 42 -6.74 -9.97 -10.13
CA ARG A 42 -6.32 -8.97 -9.14
C ARG A 42 -5.14 -8.13 -9.62
N ARG A 43 -4.13 -8.77 -10.21
CA ARG A 43 -2.99 -8.06 -10.79
C ARG A 43 -3.39 -7.18 -11.96
N ALA A 44 -4.28 -7.65 -12.84
CA ALA A 44 -4.78 -6.86 -13.96
C ALA A 44 -5.56 -5.63 -13.49
N ILE A 45 -6.46 -5.79 -12.51
CA ILE A 45 -7.21 -4.68 -11.91
C ILE A 45 -6.25 -3.69 -11.23
N ALA A 46 -5.27 -4.18 -10.47
CA ALA A 46 -4.25 -3.31 -9.88
C ALA A 46 -3.54 -2.51 -10.98
N CYS A 47 -2.99 -3.15 -12.03
CA CYS A 47 -2.35 -2.45 -13.13
C CYS A 47 -3.26 -1.41 -13.81
N LEU A 48 -4.54 -1.71 -14.02
CA LEU A 48 -5.51 -0.77 -14.60
C LEU A 48 -5.74 0.45 -13.70
N ILE A 49 -5.93 0.25 -12.39
CA ILE A 49 -6.13 1.36 -11.43
C ILE A 49 -4.90 2.27 -11.40
N ILE A 50 -3.71 1.68 -11.38
CA ILE A 50 -2.43 2.41 -11.35
C ILE A 50 -2.24 3.21 -12.64
N ALA A 51 -2.45 2.57 -13.79
CA ALA A 51 -2.36 3.22 -15.09
C ALA A 51 -3.38 4.37 -15.21
N GLY A 52 -4.60 4.17 -14.72
CA GLY A 52 -5.62 5.22 -14.64
C GLY A 52 -5.19 6.38 -13.74
N PHE A 53 -4.71 6.09 -12.52
CA PHE A 53 -4.27 7.11 -11.57
C PHE A 53 -3.13 7.97 -12.13
N ILE A 54 -2.14 7.32 -12.76
CA ILE A 54 -1.01 8.02 -13.38
C ILE A 54 -1.46 8.72 -14.66
N GLY A 55 -2.35 8.15 -15.47
CA GLY A 55 -2.76 8.75 -16.74
C GLY A 55 -3.76 9.91 -16.62
N LEU A 56 -4.63 9.89 -15.60
CA LEU A 56 -5.70 10.86 -15.40
C LEU A 56 -5.24 12.34 -15.42
N PRO A 57 -4.15 12.76 -14.73
CA PRO A 57 -3.75 14.17 -14.73
C PRO A 57 -3.17 14.64 -16.06
N TRP A 58 -2.68 13.76 -16.94
CA TRP A 58 -2.21 14.16 -18.27
C TRP A 58 -3.33 14.27 -19.31
N LEU A 59 -4.53 13.81 -18.98
CA LEU A 59 -5.67 13.92 -19.88
C LEU A 59 -6.12 15.38 -19.95
N GLN A 60 -5.94 15.98 -21.12
CA GLN A 60 -6.44 17.33 -21.42
C GLN A 60 -7.84 17.20 -22.03
N TRP A 61 -8.78 17.97 -21.51
CA TRP A 61 -10.17 17.97 -21.97
C TRP A 61 -10.64 19.41 -22.17
N GLN A 62 -11.07 19.76 -23.39
CA GLN A 62 -11.51 21.12 -23.75
C GLN A 62 -10.48 22.24 -23.43
N GLY A 63 -9.18 21.94 -23.59
CA GLY A 63 -8.10 22.90 -23.35
C GLY A 63 -7.78 23.18 -21.88
N GLN A 64 -8.32 22.39 -20.95
CA GLN A 64 -7.99 22.39 -19.52
C GLN A 64 -7.68 20.97 -19.05
N GLN A 65 -6.97 20.83 -17.93
CA GLN A 65 -6.68 19.52 -17.36
C GLN A 65 -7.97 18.86 -16.86
N ALA A 66 -8.20 17.60 -17.22
CA ALA A 66 -9.43 16.87 -16.89
C ALA A 66 -9.62 16.71 -15.38
N PHE A 67 -8.55 16.67 -14.59
CA PHE A 67 -8.62 16.70 -13.14
C PHE A 67 -7.79 17.87 -12.63
N LEU A 68 -8.43 19.00 -12.37
CA LEU A 68 -7.78 20.24 -11.92
C LEU A 68 -8.38 20.71 -10.60
N ILE A 69 -7.52 20.84 -9.59
CA ILE A 69 -7.85 21.45 -8.31
C ILE A 69 -7.23 22.85 -8.31
N ASP A 70 -8.04 23.87 -8.62
CA ASP A 70 -7.61 25.26 -8.67
C ASP A 70 -7.97 25.95 -7.35
N LEU A 71 -6.99 26.01 -6.43
CA LEU A 71 -7.10 26.66 -5.13
C LEU A 71 -7.30 28.19 -5.24
N PRO A 72 -6.53 28.95 -6.05
CA PRO A 72 -6.74 30.39 -6.16
C PRO A 72 -8.07 30.75 -6.83
N GLY A 73 -8.50 29.98 -7.84
CA GLY A 73 -9.80 30.16 -8.48
C GLY A 73 -10.99 29.61 -7.68
N ARG A 74 -10.73 28.87 -6.59
CA ARG A 74 -11.73 28.11 -5.80
C ARG A 74 -12.66 27.27 -6.68
N LYS A 75 -12.12 26.67 -7.75
CA LYS A 75 -12.87 25.83 -8.69
C LYS A 75 -12.25 24.44 -8.76
N PHE A 76 -13.10 23.42 -8.80
CA PHE A 76 -12.68 22.03 -8.97
C PHE A 76 -13.24 21.51 -10.28
N THR A 77 -12.39 21.15 -11.23
CA THR A 77 -12.82 20.61 -12.53
C THR A 77 -12.59 19.10 -12.55
N ILE A 78 -13.68 18.34 -12.71
CA ILE A 78 -13.70 16.88 -12.88
C ILE A 78 -14.30 16.57 -14.24
N LEU A 79 -13.42 16.31 -15.22
CA LEU A 79 -13.66 16.06 -16.64
C LEU A 79 -14.53 17.14 -17.31
N TRP A 80 -15.85 17.02 -17.14
CA TRP A 80 -16.89 17.90 -17.69
C TRP A 80 -17.54 18.81 -16.65
N TRP A 81 -17.41 18.47 -15.36
CA TRP A 81 -18.06 19.16 -14.26
C TRP A 81 -17.11 20.16 -13.61
N THR A 82 -17.52 21.41 -13.52
CA THR A 82 -16.79 22.45 -12.77
C THR A 82 -17.60 22.81 -11.53
N PHE A 83 -17.09 22.45 -10.36
CA PHE A 83 -17.69 22.78 -9.07
C PHE A 83 -17.18 24.14 -8.61
N TRP A 84 -18.11 25.06 -8.39
CA TRP A 84 -17.87 26.32 -7.71
C TRP A 84 -18.13 26.17 -6.21
N PRO A 85 -17.69 27.12 -5.36
CA PRO A 85 -17.84 27.00 -3.90
C PRO A 85 -19.30 26.84 -3.43
N GLN A 86 -20.25 27.42 -4.17
CA GLN A 86 -21.69 27.30 -3.91
C GLN A 86 -22.24 25.89 -4.24
N ASP A 87 -21.61 25.18 -5.17
CA ASP A 87 -22.01 23.85 -5.64
C ASP A 87 -21.41 22.71 -4.80
N PHE A 88 -20.68 23.06 -3.72
CA PHE A 88 -20.03 22.10 -2.84
C PHE A 88 -21.03 21.14 -2.18
N ILE A 89 -22.29 21.57 -1.98
CA ILE A 89 -23.37 20.72 -1.47
C ILE A 89 -23.58 19.49 -2.38
N TYR A 90 -23.55 19.68 -3.71
CA TYR A 90 -23.69 18.58 -4.65
C TYR A 90 -22.51 17.61 -4.58
N ALA A 91 -21.29 18.12 -4.43
CA ALA A 91 -20.10 17.29 -4.24
C ALA A 91 -20.17 16.47 -2.93
N ALA A 92 -20.67 17.06 -1.84
CA ALA A 92 -20.85 16.37 -0.57
C ALA A 92 -21.91 15.27 -0.65
N VAL A 93 -23.07 15.54 -1.28
CA VAL A 93 -24.11 14.52 -1.50
C VAL A 93 -23.58 13.38 -2.37
N LEU A 94 -22.82 13.69 -3.42
CA LEU A 94 -22.18 12.67 -4.26
C LEU A 94 -21.19 11.82 -3.47
N ALA A 95 -20.38 12.44 -2.59
CA ALA A 95 -19.46 11.71 -1.72
C ALA A 95 -20.21 10.77 -0.74
N ILE A 96 -21.32 11.23 -0.16
CA ILE A 96 -22.18 10.38 0.70
C ILE A 96 -22.71 9.20 -0.10
N LEU A 97 -23.23 9.43 -1.31
CA LEU A 97 -23.71 8.36 -2.18
C LEU A 97 -22.59 7.37 -2.56
N ALA A 98 -21.38 7.85 -2.82
CA ALA A 98 -20.23 6.98 -3.13
C ALA A 98 -19.86 6.09 -1.94
N VAL A 99 -19.87 6.64 -0.72
CA VAL A 99 -19.61 5.88 0.51
C VAL A 99 -20.72 4.85 0.78
N LEU A 100 -22.00 5.23 0.62
CA LEU A 100 -23.12 4.31 0.76
C LEU A 100 -23.07 3.20 -0.28
N ALA A 101 -22.78 3.53 -1.54
CA ALA A 101 -22.59 2.55 -2.60
C ALA A 101 -21.45 1.58 -2.27
N LEU A 102 -20.32 2.10 -1.77
CA LEU A 102 -19.21 1.27 -1.34
C LEU A 102 -19.63 0.29 -0.24
N PHE A 103 -20.30 0.76 0.81
CA PHE A 103 -20.81 -0.11 1.88
C PHE A 103 -21.79 -1.15 1.37
N PHE A 104 -22.71 -0.76 0.48
CA PHE A 104 -23.67 -1.65 -0.14
C PHE A 104 -22.97 -2.77 -0.95
N PHE A 105 -21.99 -2.43 -1.79
CA PHE A 105 -21.19 -3.41 -2.52
C PHE A 105 -20.40 -4.33 -1.59
N THR A 106 -19.87 -3.80 -0.47
CA THR A 106 -19.18 -4.65 0.51
C THR A 106 -20.12 -5.59 1.26
N ALA A 107 -21.39 -5.21 1.48
CA ALA A 107 -22.38 -6.09 2.09
C ALA A 107 -22.79 -7.23 1.13
N LEU A 108 -22.88 -6.96 -0.17
CA LEU A 108 -23.26 -7.96 -1.18
C LEU A 108 -22.13 -8.92 -1.56
N ALA A 109 -20.95 -8.38 -1.91
CA ALA A 109 -19.83 -9.15 -2.47
C ALA A 109 -18.67 -9.35 -1.47
N GLY A 110 -18.85 -8.96 -0.21
CA GLY A 110 -17.85 -9.09 0.84
C GLY A 110 -16.59 -8.28 0.56
N ARG A 111 -15.44 -8.96 0.54
CA ARG A 111 -14.10 -8.34 0.40
C ARG A 111 -13.69 -8.01 -1.03
N LEU A 112 -14.61 -7.99 -1.99
CA LEU A 112 -14.29 -7.73 -3.39
C LEU A 112 -13.60 -6.36 -3.56
N TRP A 113 -14.13 -5.31 -2.94
CA TRP A 113 -13.49 -3.99 -2.94
C TRP A 113 -12.14 -4.00 -2.23
N CYS A 114 -12.13 -4.42 -0.96
CA CYS A 114 -10.94 -4.38 -0.12
C CYS A 114 -9.81 -5.29 -0.64
N GLY A 115 -10.12 -6.36 -1.35
CA GLY A 115 -9.15 -7.32 -1.89
C GLY A 115 -8.62 -7.01 -3.28
N TYR A 116 -9.36 -6.25 -4.10
CA TYR A 116 -9.01 -6.02 -5.51
C TYR A 116 -8.77 -4.55 -5.89
N SER A 117 -9.46 -3.61 -5.24
CA SER A 117 -9.47 -2.19 -5.67
C SER A 117 -9.01 -1.21 -4.59
N CYS A 118 -8.87 -1.65 -3.33
CA CYS A 118 -8.38 -0.79 -2.26
C CYS A 118 -7.00 -0.19 -2.61
N PRO A 119 -6.83 1.14 -2.56
CA PRO A 119 -5.59 1.79 -2.97
C PRO A 119 -4.36 1.29 -2.18
N GLN A 120 -4.52 1.04 -0.89
CA GLN A 120 -3.45 0.48 -0.05
C GLN A 120 -3.03 -0.92 -0.49
N THR A 121 -3.99 -1.76 -0.91
CA THR A 121 -3.71 -3.11 -1.42
C THR A 121 -3.06 -3.05 -2.80
N VAL A 122 -3.56 -2.19 -3.69
CA VAL A 122 -3.03 -2.01 -5.06
C VAL A 122 -1.56 -1.57 -5.01
N TRP A 123 -1.21 -0.57 -4.20
CA TRP A 123 0.18 -0.15 -4.00
C TRP A 123 1.06 -1.22 -3.37
N THR A 124 0.58 -1.91 -2.33
CA THR A 124 1.37 -2.95 -1.67
C THR A 124 1.66 -4.12 -2.63
N GLU A 125 0.66 -4.54 -3.41
CA GLU A 125 0.82 -5.58 -4.43
C GLU A 125 1.76 -5.14 -5.56
N ALA A 126 1.67 -3.89 -6.01
CA ALA A 126 2.60 -3.34 -7.00
C ALA A 126 4.05 -3.35 -6.49
N PHE A 127 4.26 -2.93 -5.23
CA PHE A 127 5.59 -2.95 -4.62
C PHE A 127 6.13 -4.37 -4.45
N ILE A 128 5.31 -5.32 -3.99
CA ILE A 128 5.70 -6.74 -3.89
C ILE A 128 6.03 -7.32 -5.27
N TRP A 129 5.30 -6.91 -6.31
CA TRP A 129 5.58 -7.33 -7.68
C TRP A 129 6.94 -6.79 -8.18
N VAL A 130 7.25 -5.52 -7.92
CA VAL A 130 8.57 -4.92 -8.20
C VAL A 130 9.67 -5.60 -7.39
N GLU A 131 9.46 -5.87 -6.09
CA GLU A 131 10.43 -6.57 -5.24
C GLU A 131 10.71 -7.98 -5.77
N ARG A 132 9.70 -8.68 -6.30
CA ARG A 132 9.88 -9.98 -6.95
C ARG A 132 10.62 -9.89 -8.28
N LEU A 133 10.39 -8.82 -9.05
CA LEU A 133 11.12 -8.61 -10.30
C LEU A 133 12.62 -8.39 -10.07
N ILE A 134 12.99 -7.75 -8.95
CA ILE A 134 14.38 -7.39 -8.60
C ILE A 134 15.07 -8.46 -7.72
N GLU A 135 14.45 -8.87 -6.61
CA GLU A 135 15.01 -9.82 -5.65
C GLU A 135 14.69 -11.28 -5.98
N GLY A 136 13.63 -11.53 -6.75
CA GLY A 136 13.20 -12.86 -7.18
C GLY A 136 12.16 -13.51 -6.27
N SER A 137 12.01 -14.84 -6.38
CA SER A 137 10.99 -15.62 -5.66
C SER A 137 11.25 -15.66 -4.14
N ARG A 138 10.23 -16.04 -3.35
CA ARG A 138 10.32 -16.12 -1.87
C ARG A 138 11.58 -16.84 -1.37
N THR A 139 11.93 -17.98 -1.97
CA THR A 139 13.13 -18.75 -1.57
C THR A 139 14.42 -17.99 -1.86
N GLN A 140 14.47 -17.23 -2.95
CA GLN A 140 15.61 -16.40 -3.32
C GLN A 140 15.75 -15.20 -2.38
N GLN A 141 14.64 -14.57 -1.99
CA GLN A 141 14.63 -13.49 -0.99
C GLN A 141 15.14 -13.97 0.37
N ILE A 142 14.67 -15.14 0.84
CA ILE A 142 15.13 -15.74 2.10
C ILE A 142 16.63 -16.08 2.02
N LYS A 143 17.10 -16.63 0.88
CA LYS A 143 18.52 -16.93 0.67
C LYS A 143 19.37 -15.67 0.62
N LEU A 144 18.89 -14.61 -0.03
CA LEU A 144 19.57 -13.32 -0.13
C LEU A 144 19.69 -12.65 1.25
N ASP A 145 18.64 -12.70 2.07
CA ASP A 145 18.67 -12.15 3.42
C ASP A 145 19.61 -12.92 4.37
N LYS A 146 19.71 -14.24 4.21
CA LYS A 146 20.68 -15.10 4.95
C LYS A 146 22.12 -14.99 4.47
N SER A 147 22.35 -14.53 3.23
CA SER A 147 23.70 -14.43 2.66
C SER A 147 24.52 -13.27 3.28
N ALA A 148 25.85 -13.40 3.24
CA ALA A 148 26.78 -12.34 3.69
C ALA A 148 26.51 -11.01 2.96
N ASN A 149 26.87 -9.90 3.60
CA ASN A 149 26.67 -8.56 3.04
C ASN A 149 27.65 -8.29 1.88
N ASN A 150 27.30 -8.80 0.70
CA ASN A 150 28.02 -8.56 -0.55
C ASN A 150 27.47 -7.33 -1.30
N LEU A 151 28.29 -6.72 -2.15
CA LEU A 151 27.89 -5.57 -2.99
C LEU A 151 26.62 -5.86 -3.81
N ASN A 152 26.46 -7.08 -4.33
CA ASN A 152 25.25 -7.51 -5.03
C ASN A 152 23.99 -7.50 -4.15
N LYS A 153 24.11 -7.79 -2.85
CA LYS A 153 22.99 -7.74 -1.90
C LYS A 153 22.58 -6.30 -1.62
N VAL A 154 23.56 -5.41 -1.46
CA VAL A 154 23.32 -3.97 -1.23
C VAL A 154 22.71 -3.33 -2.48
N ALA A 155 23.26 -3.61 -3.66
CA ALA A 155 22.73 -3.11 -4.94
C ALA A 155 21.27 -3.53 -5.14
N LYS A 156 20.93 -4.82 -4.96
CA LYS A 156 19.54 -5.29 -5.06
C LYS A 156 18.60 -4.61 -4.05
N LYS A 157 19.05 -4.47 -2.79
CA LYS A 157 18.26 -3.81 -1.74
C LYS A 157 18.05 -2.32 -1.97
N ILE A 158 18.99 -1.63 -2.61
CA ILE A 158 18.82 -0.22 -2.97
C ILE A 158 17.93 -0.09 -4.20
N SER A 159 18.14 -0.92 -5.22
CA SER A 159 17.39 -0.84 -6.47
C SER A 159 15.88 -0.97 -6.30
N LYS A 160 15.40 -1.74 -5.32
CA LYS A 160 13.95 -1.84 -5.05
C LYS A 160 13.31 -0.60 -4.42
N HIS A 161 14.10 0.31 -3.84
CA HIS A 161 13.61 1.56 -3.27
C HIS A 161 13.77 2.75 -4.22
N LEU A 162 14.51 2.55 -5.32
CA LEU A 162 14.70 3.55 -6.37
C LEU A 162 13.62 3.47 -7.46
N VAL A 163 12.90 2.36 -7.54
CA VAL A 163 11.74 2.14 -8.41
C VAL A 163 10.47 2.38 -7.61
#